data_AF-A0A395M164-F1
#
_entry.id   AF-A0A395M164-F1
#
_cell.length_a   1.000
_cell.length_b   1.000
_cell.length_c   1.000
_cell.angle_alpha   90.00
_cell.angle_beta   90.00
_cell.angle_gamma   90.00
#
_symmetry.space_group_name_H-M   'P 1'
#
loop_
_entity.id
_entity.type
_entity.pdbx_description
1 polymer ?
#
loop_
_entity_poly.entity_id
_entity_poly.type
_entity_poly.pdbx_seq_one_letter_code
_entity_poly.pdbx_strand_id
1 'polypeptide(L)'
;MTTILSALLWLLVFIVTYRFLRFITTPLFVKLGIYTYHSRMLFTVPIWKKKREMHLGTSYDFFRTNIVGSRRMLASLSQGLLALCEAVEQGKYPKDLLLRGTTYYLSDSTLRRFGFHTRPLRLIEAIFFSLNYLELCILLSLSKRRLTFVNTNSVRIAYCRAEELLRHKEMCRKYANMLLRETSADEAQNKSTSMLLPVQPSASDSLAA
;
A
#
# COMPACT_ATOMS: atom_id res chain seq x y z
N MET A 1 31.70 -10.50 -22.76
CA MET A 1 31.25 -10.54 -21.35
C MET A 1 31.10 -9.14 -20.74
N THR A 2 32.01 -8.20 -20.99
CA THR A 2 31.95 -6.82 -20.48
C THR A 2 30.69 -6.05 -20.91
N THR A 3 30.22 -6.24 -22.15
CA THR A 3 29.01 -5.59 -22.69
C THR A 3 27.71 -6.05 -22.01
N ILE A 4 27.60 -7.34 -21.71
CA ILE A 4 26.44 -7.91 -21.01
C ILE A 4 26.42 -7.43 -19.55
N LEU A 5 27.57 -7.45 -18.88
CA LEU A 5 27.70 -6.95 -17.52
C LEU A 5 27.36 -5.46 -17.43
N SER A 6 27.84 -4.65 -18.37
CA SER A 6 27.49 -3.23 -18.43
C SER A 6 26.00 -3.01 -18.70
N ALA A 7 25.38 -3.82 -19.58
CA ALA A 7 23.95 -3.71 -19.86
C ALA A 7 23.10 -4.05 -18.62
N LEU A 8 23.49 -5.09 -17.87
CA LEU A 8 22.83 -5.44 -16.61
C LEU A 8 22.99 -4.34 -15.55
N LEU A 9 24.17 -3.72 -15.46
CA LEU A 9 24.42 -2.61 -14.55
C LEU A 9 23.56 -1.39 -14.92
N TRP A 10 23.49 -1.02 -16.20
CA TRP A 10 22.63 0.07 -16.67
C TRP A 10 21.15 -0.19 -16.41
N LEU A 11 20.70 -1.44 -16.59
CA LEU A 11 19.33 -1.84 -16.26
C LEU A 11 19.05 -1.69 -14.77
N LEU A 12 19.98 -2.11 -13.90
CA LEU A 12 19.85 -1.96 -12.45
C LEU A 12 19.78 -0.48 -12.05
N VAL A 13 20.68 0.35 -12.57
CA VAL A 13 20.69 1.80 -12.35
C VAL A 13 19.36 2.40 -12.79
N PHE A 14 18.86 2.07 -13.98
CA PHE A 14 17.57 2.54 -14.47
C PHE A 14 16.42 2.19 -13.52
N ILE A 15 16.36 0.94 -13.03
CA ILE A 15 15.33 0.50 -12.07
C ILE A 15 15.41 1.33 -10.79
N VAL A 16 16.60 1.48 -10.21
CA VAL A 16 16.82 2.24 -8.96
C VAL A 16 16.47 3.71 -9.16
N THR A 17 16.94 4.34 -10.22
CA THR A 17 16.66 5.75 -10.54
C THR A 17 15.17 5.97 -10.74
N TYR A 18 14.47 5.12 -11.49
CA TYR A 18 13.03 5.23 -11.67
C TYR A 18 12.28 5.13 -10.34
N ARG A 19 12.72 4.26 -9.42
CA ARG A 19 12.13 4.14 -8.07
C ARG A 19 12.35 5.39 -7.23
N PHE A 20 13.59 5.88 -7.21
CA PHE A 20 13.95 7.08 -6.47
C PHE A 20 13.18 8.29 -6.98
N LEU A 21 13.03 8.41 -8.31
CA LEU A 21 12.23 9.44 -8.93
C LEU A 21 10.77 9.35 -8.45
N ARG A 22 10.17 8.15 -8.45
CA ARG A 22 8.80 7.95 -7.93
C ARG A 22 8.67 8.32 -6.46
N PHE A 23 9.67 8.01 -5.63
CA PHE A 23 9.68 8.38 -4.21
C PHE A 23 9.64 9.90 -4.04
N ILE A 24 10.43 10.65 -4.81
CA ILE A 24 10.46 12.12 -4.77
C ILE A 24 9.21 12.73 -5.40
N THR A 25 8.71 12.17 -6.50
CA THR A 25 7.55 12.75 -7.20
C THR A 25 6.23 12.47 -6.50
N THR A 26 6.14 11.45 -5.64
CA THR A 26 4.91 11.13 -4.89
C THR A 26 4.38 12.34 -4.10
N PRO A 27 5.14 13.00 -3.20
CA PRO A 27 4.65 14.20 -2.51
C PRO A 27 4.35 15.37 -3.46
N LEU A 28 5.05 15.49 -4.58
CA LEU A 28 4.76 16.50 -5.60
C LEU A 28 3.40 16.24 -6.27
N PHE A 29 3.11 15.00 -6.66
CA PHE A 29 1.84 14.60 -7.27
C PHE A 29 0.65 14.71 -6.32
N VAL A 30 0.88 14.58 -5.02
CA VAL A 30 -0.12 14.92 -3.99
C VAL A 30 -0.40 16.42 -3.99
N LYS A 31 0.64 17.26 -3.95
CA LYS A 31 0.48 18.73 -3.96
C LYS A 31 -0.21 19.24 -5.23
N LEU A 32 0.06 18.59 -6.37
CA LEU A 32 -0.58 18.90 -7.66
C LEU A 32 -2.02 18.35 -7.78
N GLY A 33 -2.52 17.61 -6.78
CA GLY A 33 -3.87 17.04 -6.80
C GLY A 33 -4.06 15.84 -7.75
N ILE A 34 -2.97 15.33 -8.33
CA ILE A 34 -2.99 14.13 -9.19
C ILE A 34 -3.23 12.89 -8.32
N TYR A 35 -2.58 12.81 -7.16
CA TYR A 35 -2.79 11.74 -6.19
C TYR A 35 -3.77 12.20 -5.11
N THR A 36 -4.87 11.46 -4.96
CA THR A 36 -5.86 11.73 -3.91
C THR A 36 -5.79 10.62 -2.87
N TYR A 37 -5.33 10.96 -1.66
CA TYR A 37 -5.29 10.05 -0.51
C TYR A 37 -6.66 9.97 0.16
N HIS A 38 -7.12 8.76 0.41
CA HIS A 38 -8.38 8.46 1.12
C HIS A 38 -8.12 7.91 2.53
N SER A 39 -6.91 7.41 2.77
CA SER A 39 -6.39 7.08 4.10
C SER A 39 -4.88 7.26 4.12
N ARG A 40 -4.22 6.91 5.23
CA ARG A 40 -2.74 6.98 5.34
C ARG A 40 -2.00 6.10 4.33
N MET A 41 -2.61 5.00 3.86
CA MET A 41 -2.01 4.10 2.87
C MET A 41 -2.78 4.03 1.55
N LEU A 42 -4.10 4.22 1.55
CA LEU A 42 -4.89 4.12 0.33
C LEU A 42 -4.95 5.47 -0.39
N PHE A 43 -4.52 5.48 -1.65
CA PHE A 43 -4.69 6.63 -2.54
C PHE A 43 -5.17 6.20 -3.92
N THR A 44 -5.71 7.18 -4.66
CA THR A 44 -6.17 6.99 -6.04
C THR A 44 -5.49 7.94 -7.01
N VAL A 45 -5.29 7.45 -8.23
CA VAL A 45 -4.75 8.20 -9.37
C VAL A 45 -5.77 8.20 -10.50
N PRO A 46 -6.14 9.33 -11.10
CA PRO A 46 -7.02 9.36 -12.26
C PRO A 46 -6.30 8.78 -13.49
N ILE A 47 -6.87 7.75 -14.10
CA ILE A 47 -6.40 7.25 -15.41
C ILE A 47 -7.22 7.91 -16.53
N TRP A 48 -8.55 7.94 -16.37
CA TRP A 48 -9.50 8.53 -17.32
C TRP A 48 -10.62 9.23 -16.54
N LYS A 49 -11.49 9.99 -17.22
CA LYS A 49 -12.61 10.73 -16.59
C LYS A 49 -13.45 9.88 -15.61
N LYS A 50 -13.68 8.60 -15.93
CA LYS A 50 -14.48 7.66 -15.12
C LYS A 50 -13.69 6.44 -14.63
N LYS A 51 -12.36 6.54 -14.57
CA LYS A 51 -11.51 5.43 -14.12
C LYS A 51 -10.38 5.92 -13.23
N ARG A 52 -10.29 5.37 -12.03
CA ARG A 52 -9.23 5.66 -11.07
C ARG A 52 -8.48 4.38 -10.70
N GLU A 53 -7.16 4.49 -10.64
CA GLU A 53 -6.31 3.44 -10.10
C GLU A 53 -6.16 3.60 -8.61
N MET A 54 -6.30 2.53 -7.85
CA MET A 54 -6.11 2.46 -6.41
C MET A 54 -4.77 1.82 -6.11
N HIS A 55 -4.09 2.40 -5.14
CA HIS A 55 -2.80 1.90 -4.65
C HIS A 55 -2.83 1.86 -3.12
N LEU A 56 -2.31 0.76 -2.56
CA LEU A 56 -2.19 0.56 -1.12
C LEU A 56 -0.73 0.76 -0.70
N GLY A 57 -0.36 2.03 -0.57
CA GLY A 57 0.97 2.47 -0.18
C GLY A 57 1.97 2.52 -1.34
N THR A 58 2.92 3.41 -1.18
CA THR A 58 4.18 3.52 -1.93
C THR A 58 5.34 3.38 -0.96
N SER A 59 6.56 3.24 -1.49
CA SER A 59 7.77 3.35 -0.66
C SER A 59 7.78 4.64 0.17
N TYR A 60 7.30 5.77 -0.36
CA TYR A 60 7.16 7.02 0.40
C TYR A 60 6.24 6.88 1.63
N ASP A 61 5.11 6.18 1.49
CA ASP A 61 4.15 6.00 2.59
C ASP A 61 4.70 5.09 3.69
N PHE A 62 5.48 4.07 3.34
CA PHE A 62 6.14 3.20 4.32
C PHE A 62 7.24 3.92 5.10
N PHE A 63 7.90 4.92 4.53
CA PHE A 63 8.85 5.77 5.26
C PHE A 63 8.14 6.84 6.11
N ARG A 64 7.02 7.37 5.63
CA ARG A 64 6.24 8.40 6.33
C ARG A 64 5.37 7.84 7.46
N THR A 65 4.98 6.58 7.38
CA THR A 65 4.02 5.98 8.32
C THR A 65 4.58 4.71 8.98
N ASN A 66 4.23 4.48 10.24
CA ASN A 66 4.54 3.25 10.96
C ASN A 66 3.47 2.15 10.76
N ILE A 67 2.73 2.20 9.63
CA ILE A 67 1.65 1.26 9.33
C ILE A 67 2.27 0.01 8.69
N VAL A 68 2.75 -0.87 9.55
CA VAL A 68 3.34 -2.15 9.18
C VAL A 68 2.49 -3.27 9.78
N GLY A 69 2.33 -4.37 9.05
CA GLY A 69 1.52 -5.52 9.48
C GLY A 69 0.20 -5.65 8.72
N SER A 70 -0.19 -6.90 8.44
CA SER A 70 -1.42 -7.26 7.70
C SER A 70 -2.69 -6.61 8.23
N ARG A 71 -2.83 -6.56 9.56
CA ARG A 71 -4.00 -5.95 10.19
C ARG A 71 -4.05 -4.44 9.97
N ARG A 72 -2.95 -3.73 10.21
CA ARG A 72 -2.90 -2.26 10.07
C ARG A 72 -3.05 -1.83 8.61
N MET A 73 -2.47 -2.59 7.67
CA MET A 73 -2.66 -2.38 6.24
C MET A 73 -4.12 -2.55 5.82
N LEU A 74 -4.78 -3.62 6.30
CA LEU A 74 -6.20 -3.86 6.02
C LEU A 74 -7.09 -2.80 6.68
N ALA A 75 -6.75 -2.32 7.88
CA ALA A 75 -7.44 -1.23 8.55
C ALA A 75 -7.37 0.05 7.70
N SER A 76 -6.17 0.41 7.26
CA SER A 76 -5.95 1.61 6.45
C SER A 76 -6.63 1.52 5.09
N LEU A 77 -6.63 0.34 4.47
CA LEU A 77 -7.43 0.11 3.27
C LEU A 77 -8.93 0.32 3.55
N SER A 78 -9.46 -0.31 4.61
CA SER A 78 -10.89 -0.26 4.94
C SER A 78 -11.35 1.17 5.24
N GLN A 79 -10.52 1.95 5.94
CA GLN A 79 -10.75 3.39 6.15
C GLN A 79 -10.80 4.15 4.82
N GLY A 80 -9.86 3.89 3.92
CA GLY A 80 -9.82 4.57 2.63
C GLY A 80 -10.99 4.19 1.72
N LEU A 81 -11.43 2.93 1.76
CA LEU A 81 -12.63 2.48 1.05
C LEU A 81 -13.89 3.11 1.63
N LEU A 82 -13.98 3.27 2.95
CA LEU A 82 -15.09 3.98 3.60
C LEU A 82 -15.12 5.46 3.21
N ALA A 83 -13.97 6.15 3.24
CA ALA A 83 -13.86 7.54 2.81
C ALA A 83 -14.23 7.71 1.32
N LEU A 84 -13.87 6.74 0.47
CA LEU A 84 -14.32 6.68 -0.93
C LEU A 84 -15.84 6.55 -1.03
N CYS A 85 -16.47 5.69 -0.23
CA CYS A 85 -17.93 5.57 -0.18
C CYS A 85 -18.58 6.92 0.15
N GLU A 86 -18.11 7.58 1.21
CA GLU A 86 -18.63 8.88 1.64
C GLU A 86 -18.42 9.96 0.57
N ALA A 87 -17.28 9.95 -0.13
CA ALA A 87 -17.04 10.88 -1.23
C ALA A 87 -17.99 10.66 -2.42
N VAL A 88 -18.34 9.41 -2.73
CA VAL A 88 -19.32 9.09 -3.78
C VAL A 88 -20.72 9.54 -3.37
N GLU A 89 -21.12 9.31 -2.11
CA GLU A 89 -22.42 9.76 -1.59
C GLU A 89 -22.56 11.30 -1.58
N GLN A 90 -21.47 12.01 -1.27
CA GLN A 90 -21.39 13.46 -1.33
C GLN A 90 -21.35 14.02 -2.78
N GLY A 91 -21.41 13.15 -3.80
CA GLY A 91 -21.38 13.56 -5.20
C GLY A 91 -20.01 13.99 -5.73
N LYS A 92 -18.92 13.81 -4.96
CA LYS A 92 -17.56 14.12 -5.42
C LYS A 92 -17.10 13.19 -6.54
N TYR A 93 -17.64 11.97 -6.57
CA TYR A 93 -17.37 10.98 -7.60
C TYR A 93 -18.67 10.39 -8.14
N PRO A 94 -18.75 10.12 -9.45
CA PRO A 94 -19.95 9.53 -10.02
C PRO A 94 -20.08 8.05 -9.61
N LYS A 95 -21.30 7.55 -9.46
CA LYS A 95 -21.57 6.15 -9.07
C LYS A 95 -21.04 5.12 -10.07
N ASP A 96 -20.90 5.51 -11.34
CA ASP A 96 -20.36 4.67 -12.41
C ASP A 96 -18.81 4.70 -12.50
N LEU A 97 -18.14 5.43 -11.60
CA LEU A 97 -16.69 5.46 -11.51
C LEU A 97 -16.14 4.04 -11.34
N LEU A 98 -15.22 3.65 -12.23
CA LEU A 98 -14.49 2.40 -12.13
C LEU A 98 -13.25 2.57 -11.25
N LEU A 99 -13.24 1.89 -10.12
CA LEU A 99 -12.08 1.73 -9.27
C LEU A 99 -11.34 0.46 -9.71
N ARG A 100 -10.03 0.57 -9.94
CA ARG A 100 -9.17 -0.56 -10.32
C ARG A 100 -7.89 -0.52 -9.51
N GLY A 101 -7.38 -1.65 -9.04
CA GLY A 101 -6.06 -1.71 -8.39
C GLY A 101 -5.38 -3.03 -8.68
N THR A 102 -4.05 -3.04 -8.71
CA THR A 102 -3.29 -4.29 -8.72
C THR A 102 -3.08 -4.72 -7.28
N THR A 103 -3.44 -5.96 -6.96
CA THR A 103 -3.33 -6.52 -5.61
C THR A 103 -2.63 -7.86 -5.65
N TYR A 104 -1.70 -8.01 -4.72
CA TYR A 104 -1.02 -9.26 -4.36
C TYR A 104 -1.10 -9.51 -2.84
N TYR A 105 -1.79 -8.61 -2.14
CA TYR A 105 -1.82 -8.54 -0.69
C TYR A 105 -3.07 -9.21 -0.12
N LEU A 106 -4.19 -9.09 -0.83
CA LEU A 106 -5.49 -9.58 -0.40
C LEU A 106 -5.91 -10.77 -1.25
N SER A 107 -6.57 -11.74 -0.61
CA SER A 107 -7.21 -12.84 -1.29
C SER A 107 -8.45 -12.37 -2.06
N ASP A 108 -8.82 -13.15 -3.09
CA ASP A 108 -10.07 -12.96 -3.82
C ASP A 108 -11.29 -12.96 -2.88
N SER A 109 -11.28 -13.79 -1.83
CA SER A 109 -12.35 -13.85 -0.84
C SER A 109 -12.47 -12.56 -0.02
N THR A 110 -11.36 -11.93 0.36
CA THR A 110 -11.39 -10.65 1.08
C THR A 110 -11.84 -9.51 0.16
N LEU A 111 -11.38 -9.50 -1.09
CA LEU A 111 -11.76 -8.49 -2.08
C LEU A 111 -13.27 -8.53 -2.38
N ARG A 112 -13.83 -9.72 -2.55
CA ARG A 112 -15.28 -9.90 -2.75
C ARG A 112 -16.13 -9.36 -1.60
N ARG A 113 -15.64 -9.42 -0.35
CA ARG A 113 -16.35 -8.83 0.81
C ARG A 113 -16.49 -7.31 0.73
N PHE A 114 -15.63 -6.66 -0.03
CA PHE A 114 -15.67 -5.22 -0.30
C PHE A 114 -16.29 -4.89 -1.67
N GLY A 115 -16.92 -5.86 -2.34
CA GLY A 115 -17.53 -5.66 -3.67
C GLY A 115 -16.55 -5.65 -4.83
N PHE A 116 -15.30 -6.10 -4.63
CA PHE A 116 -14.34 -6.19 -5.73
C PHE A 116 -14.43 -7.51 -6.47
N HIS A 117 -14.42 -7.40 -7.79
CA HIS A 117 -14.14 -8.49 -8.70
C HIS A 117 -12.64 -8.56 -9.01
N THR A 118 -12.14 -9.74 -9.33
CA THR A 118 -10.73 -9.95 -9.64
C THR A 118 -10.55 -10.62 -11.00
N ARG A 119 -9.43 -10.32 -11.65
CA ARG A 119 -8.98 -10.99 -12.87
C ARG A 119 -7.45 -11.17 -12.86
N PRO A 120 -6.91 -12.16 -13.60
CA PRO A 120 -5.45 -12.24 -13.80
C PRO A 120 -4.91 -11.03 -14.56
N LEU A 121 -3.59 -10.83 -14.46
CA LEU A 121 -2.87 -9.82 -15.22
C LEU A 121 -2.85 -10.20 -16.71
N ARG A 122 -2.98 -9.20 -17.57
CA ARG A 122 -2.69 -9.35 -19.00
C ARG A 122 -1.18 -9.32 -19.21
N LEU A 123 -0.70 -9.85 -20.34
CA LEU A 123 0.74 -9.93 -20.65
C LEU A 123 1.46 -8.58 -20.48
N ILE A 124 0.89 -7.50 -21.02
CA ILE A 124 1.47 -6.14 -20.90
C ILE A 124 1.50 -5.68 -19.44
N GLU A 125 0.44 -5.94 -18.66
CA GLU A 125 0.39 -5.60 -17.25
C GLU A 125 1.41 -6.42 -16.43
N ALA A 126 1.67 -7.68 -16.84
CA ALA A 126 2.67 -8.54 -16.22
C ALA A 126 4.10 -8.03 -16.48
N ILE A 127 4.37 -7.49 -17.68
CA ILE A 127 5.66 -6.85 -17.99
C ILE A 127 5.86 -5.60 -17.12
N PHE A 128 4.85 -4.73 -17.03
CA PHE A 128 4.96 -3.57 -16.13
C PHE A 128 5.08 -3.98 -14.67
N PHE A 129 4.37 -5.04 -14.25
CA PHE A 129 4.47 -5.57 -12.90
C PHE A 129 5.88 -6.11 -12.59
N SER A 130 6.55 -6.78 -13.54
CA SER A 130 7.89 -7.33 -13.33
C SER A 130 8.93 -6.23 -13.06
N LEU A 131 8.80 -5.07 -13.70
CA LEU A 131 9.64 -3.88 -13.43
C LEU A 131 9.49 -3.36 -11.99
N ASN A 132 8.36 -3.66 -11.32
CA ASN A 132 8.08 -3.28 -9.95
C ASN A 132 8.33 -4.43 -8.94
N TYR A 133 8.59 -5.65 -9.42
CA TYR A 133 8.54 -6.86 -8.60
C TYR A 133 9.49 -6.82 -7.39
N LEU A 134 10.71 -6.33 -7.58
CA LEU A 134 11.69 -6.22 -6.49
C LEU A 134 11.23 -5.27 -5.39
N GLU A 135 10.71 -4.08 -5.76
CA GLU A 135 10.15 -3.12 -4.81
C GLU A 135 8.98 -3.73 -4.05
N LEU A 136 8.08 -4.44 -4.75
CA LEU A 136 6.94 -5.08 -4.10
C LEU A 136 7.36 -6.18 -3.13
N CYS A 137 8.41 -6.94 -3.43
CA CYS A 137 8.97 -7.92 -2.49
C CYS A 137 9.53 -7.24 -1.25
N ILE A 138 10.23 -6.11 -1.39
CA ILE A 138 10.74 -5.32 -0.25
C ILE A 138 9.58 -4.79 0.59
N LEU A 139 8.60 -4.13 -0.03
CA LEU A 139 7.44 -3.58 0.68
C LEU A 139 6.59 -4.67 1.35
N LEU A 140 6.41 -5.81 0.68
CA LEU A 140 5.71 -6.96 1.24
C LEU A 140 6.48 -7.56 2.43
N SER A 141 7.80 -7.64 2.31
CA SER A 141 8.66 -8.14 3.38
C SER A 141 8.63 -7.24 4.60
N LEU A 142 8.71 -5.92 4.39
CA LEU A 142 8.54 -4.91 5.44
C LEU A 142 7.15 -5.05 6.08
N SER A 143 6.10 -5.06 5.26
CA SER A 143 4.71 -5.20 5.71
C SER A 143 4.48 -6.45 6.56
N LYS A 144 5.08 -7.59 6.19
CA LYS A 144 4.95 -8.86 6.92
C LYS A 144 6.02 -9.07 8.00
N ARG A 145 6.96 -8.13 8.16
CA ARG A 145 8.13 -8.22 9.05
C ARG A 145 8.96 -9.49 8.87
N ARG A 146 8.97 -10.04 7.65
CA ARG A 146 9.75 -11.23 7.27
C ARG A 146 10.04 -11.21 5.78
N LEU A 147 11.19 -11.70 5.37
CA LEU A 147 11.52 -11.80 3.94
C LEU A 147 10.43 -12.61 3.21
N THR A 148 9.69 -11.93 2.35
CA THR A 148 8.54 -12.48 1.63
C THR A 148 8.59 -12.04 0.18
N PHE A 149 8.61 -13.01 -0.71
CA PHE A 149 8.50 -12.77 -2.15
C PHE A 149 7.03 -12.76 -2.58
N VAL A 150 6.71 -11.90 -3.54
CA VAL A 150 5.36 -11.84 -4.10
C VAL A 150 5.14 -13.09 -4.96
N ASN A 151 4.09 -13.86 -4.68
CA ASN A 151 3.72 -14.94 -5.57
C ASN A 151 3.06 -14.36 -6.84
N THR A 152 3.73 -14.45 -7.98
CA THR A 152 3.25 -13.92 -9.27
C THR A 152 1.89 -14.49 -9.69
N ASN A 153 1.59 -15.75 -9.31
CA ASN A 153 0.32 -16.39 -9.59
C ASN A 153 -0.85 -15.84 -8.74
N SER A 154 -0.53 -15.20 -7.60
CA SER A 154 -1.52 -14.56 -6.73
C SER A 154 -1.81 -13.11 -7.11
N VAL A 155 -1.07 -12.53 -8.05
CA VAL A 155 -1.26 -11.14 -8.45
C VAL A 155 -2.53 -11.06 -9.29
N ARG A 156 -3.46 -10.21 -8.84
CA ARG A 156 -4.75 -9.98 -9.49
C ARG A 156 -4.95 -8.49 -9.73
N ILE A 157 -5.72 -8.18 -10.75
CA ILE A 157 -6.34 -6.87 -10.89
C ILE A 157 -7.70 -6.93 -10.19
N ALA A 158 -7.84 -6.17 -9.11
CA ALA A 158 -9.12 -5.91 -8.46
C ALA A 158 -9.83 -4.74 -9.15
N TYR A 159 -11.12 -4.86 -9.38
CA TYR A 159 -11.94 -3.79 -9.93
C TYR A 159 -13.34 -3.80 -9.35
N CYS A 160 -13.94 -2.62 -9.21
CA CYS A 160 -15.26 -2.42 -8.64
C CYS A 160 -15.84 -1.11 -9.18
N ARG A 161 -17.16 -1.04 -9.40
CA ARG A 161 -17.84 0.23 -9.63
C ARG A 161 -18.11 0.90 -8.29
N ALA A 162 -18.06 2.24 -8.24
CA ALA A 162 -18.34 2.97 -7.01
C ALA A 162 -19.72 2.62 -6.42
N GLU A 163 -20.74 2.41 -7.25
CA GLU A 163 -22.05 1.93 -6.80
C GLU A 163 -22.00 0.57 -6.07
N GLU A 164 -21.20 -0.37 -6.56
CA GLU A 164 -21.06 -1.69 -5.94
C GLU A 164 -20.28 -1.62 -4.62
N LEU A 165 -19.26 -0.76 -4.57
CA LEU A 165 -18.53 -0.47 -3.34
C LEU A 165 -19.47 0.10 -2.27
N LEU A 166 -20.38 1.02 -2.65
CA LEU A 166 -21.39 1.58 -1.73
C LEU A 166 -22.29 0.50 -1.11
N ARG A 167 -22.69 -0.52 -1.88
CA ARG A 167 -23.48 -1.64 -1.36
C ARG A 167 -22.75 -2.42 -0.26
N HIS A 168 -21.42 -2.34 -0.23
CA HIS A 168 -20.55 -2.98 0.75
C HIS A 168 -19.98 -2.00 1.80
N LYS A 169 -20.53 -0.77 1.90
CA LYS A 169 -20.05 0.28 2.82
C LYS A 169 -20.03 -0.18 4.28
N GLU A 170 -21.06 -0.91 4.73
CA GLU A 170 -21.12 -1.43 6.10
C GLU A 170 -19.95 -2.37 6.42
N MET A 171 -19.53 -3.19 5.44
CA MET A 171 -18.35 -4.04 5.59
C MET A 171 -17.07 -3.22 5.70
N CYS A 172 -16.93 -2.17 4.88
CA CYS A 172 -15.81 -1.22 4.98
C CYS A 172 -15.76 -0.60 6.38
N ARG A 173 -16.90 -0.13 6.89
CA ARG A 173 -17.01 0.46 8.23
C ARG A 173 -16.67 -0.53 9.33
N LYS A 174 -17.20 -1.75 9.25
CA LYS A 174 -16.93 -2.80 10.23
C LYS A 174 -15.43 -3.08 10.36
N TYR A 175 -14.74 -3.30 9.25
CA TYR A 175 -13.29 -3.58 9.25
C TYR A 175 -12.47 -2.36 9.67
N ALA A 176 -12.87 -1.15 9.26
CA ALA A 176 -12.23 0.08 9.72
C ALA A 176 -12.30 0.20 11.25
N ASN A 177 -13.50 0.05 11.84
CA ASN A 177 -13.72 0.21 13.28
C ASN A 177 -13.07 -0.90 14.13
N MET A 178 -13.19 -2.15 13.70
CA MET A 178 -12.64 -3.31 14.42
C MET A 178 -11.12 -3.19 14.55
N LEU A 179 -10.44 -2.89 13.45
CA LEU A 179 -8.99 -2.89 13.42
C LEU A 179 -8.38 -1.62 14.04
N LEU A 180 -9.14 -0.52 14.13
CA LEU A 180 -8.72 0.68 14.86
C LEU A 180 -8.67 0.46 16.37
N ARG A 181 -9.71 -0.16 16.94
CA ARG A 181 -9.77 -0.46 18.38
C ARG A 181 -8.61 -1.34 18.82
N GLU A 182 -8.27 -2.34 18.02
CA GLU A 182 -7.12 -3.22 18.28
C GLU A 182 -5.78 -2.51 18.10
N THR A 183 -5.63 -1.66 17.07
CA THR A 183 -4.37 -0.94 16.83
C THR A 183 -4.06 0.06 17.95
N SER A 184 -5.08 0.76 18.47
CA SER A 184 -4.92 1.68 19.60
C SER A 184 -4.58 0.95 20.90
N ALA A 185 -5.10 -0.27 21.11
CA ALA A 185 -4.76 -1.09 22.27
C ALA A 185 -3.29 -1.59 22.20
N ASP A 186 -2.84 -2.06 21.03
CA ASP A 186 -1.44 -2.46 20.80
C ASP A 186 -0.45 -1.29 21.03
N GLU A 187 -0.82 -0.07 20.60
CA GLU A 187 0.01 1.13 20.79
C GLU A 187 0.09 1.55 22.27
N ALA A 188 -1.02 1.48 23.01
CA ALA A 188 -1.04 1.76 24.44
C ALA A 188 -0.18 0.75 25.22
N GLN A 189 -0.27 -0.53 24.88
CA GLN A 189 0.51 -1.60 25.51
C GLN A 189 2.01 -1.46 25.19
N ASN A 190 2.38 -1.23 23.93
CA ASN A 190 3.78 -1.07 23.54
C ASN A 190 4.42 0.18 24.14
N LYS A 191 3.66 1.28 24.28
CA LYS A 191 4.12 2.50 24.95
C LYS A 191 4.38 2.26 26.44
N SER A 192 3.49 1.53 27.12
CA SER A 192 3.68 1.13 28.52
C SER A 192 4.92 0.23 28.70
N THR A 193 5.12 -0.77 27.82
CA THR A 193 6.30 -1.64 27.85
C THR A 193 7.60 -0.87 27.57
N SER A 194 7.58 0.11 26.65
CA SER A 194 8.76 0.95 26.35
C SER A 194 9.13 1.91 27.48
N MET A 195 8.17 2.34 28.30
CA MET A 195 8.42 3.15 29.50
C MET A 195 8.94 2.33 30.70
N LEU A 196 8.79 1.01 30.67
CA LEU A 196 9.22 0.10 31.74
C LEU A 196 10.62 -0.52 31.51
N LEU A 197 11.25 -0.27 30.36
CA LEU A 197 12.62 -0.69 30.11
C LEU A 197 13.59 0.39 30.63
N PRO A 198 14.39 0.12 31.67
CA PRO A 198 15.41 1.07 32.10
C PRO A 198 16.42 1.24 30.98
N VAL A 199 16.72 2.49 30.64
CA VAL A 199 17.86 2.86 29.78
C VAL A 199 19.11 2.28 30.43
N GLN A 200 19.64 1.20 29.86
CA GLN A 200 20.94 0.65 30.27
C GLN A 200 22.01 1.69 29.92
N PRO A 201 22.89 2.09 30.86
CA PRO A 201 23.99 3.00 30.54
C PRO A 201 24.94 2.33 29.55
N SER A 202 25.34 3.05 28.51
CA SER A 202 26.36 2.61 27.57
C SER A 202 27.68 2.37 28.31
N ALA A 203 28.14 1.12 28.37
CA ALA A 203 29.47 0.77 28.82
C ALA A 203 30.49 1.18 27.75
N SER A 204 31.00 2.40 27.85
CA SER A 204 32.19 2.85 27.15
C SER A 204 32.97 3.82 28.04
N ASP A 205 33.56 3.30 29.11
CA ASP A 205 34.60 3.98 29.91
C ASP A 205 35.37 2.92 30.69
N SER A 206 36.23 2.16 30.01
CA SER A 206 37.31 1.39 30.63
C SER A 206 38.28 0.83 29.59
N LEU A 207 39.11 1.70 29.01
CA LEU A 207 40.41 1.31 28.44
C LEU A 207 41.26 2.57 28.20
N ALA A 208 41.87 3.06 29.27
CA ALA A 208 43.07 3.88 29.25
C ALA A 208 43.82 3.65 30.57
N ALA A 209 44.66 2.62 30.57
CA ALA A 209 45.82 2.48 31.44
C ALA A 209 47.03 2.24 30.52
#